data_AF-A0A925TMW5-F1
#
_entry.id   AF-A0A925TMW5-F1
#
_cell.length_a   1.000
_cell.length_b   1.000
_cell.length_c   1.000
_cell.angle_alpha   90.00
_cell.angle_beta   90.00
_cell.angle_gamma   90.00
#
_symmetry.space_group_name_H-M   'P 1'
#
loop_
_entity.id
_entity.type
_entity.pdbx_description
1 polymer ?
#
loop_
_entity_poly.entity_id
_entity_poly.type
_entity_poly.pdbx_seq_one_letter_code
_entity_poly.pdbx_strand_id
1 'polypeptide(L)'
;MPELILILIAAASRLIPHDPNFTAVSAVAIYGAVKIKDKRLALLIPLAAMFLTDLAIGLHGGMWYVYTAFLVVSAIGFWIRSRLGFGRLVLGTLAASLSFFVITNFGVWLGGWYGSTAEGLAACYIAAIPFFRNQVSGDLFFTTLIFGADFLISRLINRIKSRDIVKVQA
;
A
#
# COMPACT_ATOMS: atom_id res chain seq x y z
N MET A 1 11.84 14.58 -7.11
CA MET A 1 10.69 13.95 -6.42
C MET A 1 11.10 12.55 -6.02
N PRO A 2 11.81 12.39 -4.88
CA PRO A 2 12.20 11.07 -4.37
C PRO A 2 10.99 10.15 -4.15
N GLU A 3 9.80 10.72 -3.96
CA GLU A 3 8.55 10.02 -3.70
C GLU A 3 8.20 9.04 -4.82
N LEU A 4 8.31 9.48 -6.08
CA LEU A 4 7.94 8.66 -7.25
C LEU A 4 8.91 7.47 -7.41
N ILE A 5 10.20 7.67 -7.13
CA ILE A 5 11.21 6.61 -7.22
C ILE A 5 10.92 5.52 -6.17
N LEU A 6 10.65 5.92 -4.93
CA LEU A 6 10.29 4.99 -3.86
C LEU A 6 9.01 4.21 -4.20
N ILE A 7 8.02 4.89 -4.78
CA ILE A 7 6.78 4.28 -5.25
C ILE A 7 7.05 3.23 -6.34
N LEU A 8 7.88 3.55 -7.33
CA LEU A 8 8.18 2.64 -8.44
C LEU A 8 8.94 1.40 -7.97
N ILE A 9 9.95 1.58 -7.10
CA ILE A 9 10.72 0.46 -6.54
C ILE A 9 9.82 -0.46 -5.71
N ALA A 10 8.98 0.11 -4.85
CA ALA A 10 8.03 -0.65 -4.05
C ALA A 10 6.99 -1.37 -4.92
N ALA A 11 6.45 -0.72 -5.95
CA ALA A 11 5.53 -1.38 -6.88
C ALA A 11 6.19 -2.55 -7.63
N ALA A 12 7.44 -2.38 -8.07
CA ALA A 12 8.19 -3.41 -8.77
C ALA A 12 8.51 -4.63 -7.89
N SER A 13 8.52 -4.48 -6.56
CA SER A 13 8.76 -5.61 -5.64
C SER A 13 7.72 -6.72 -5.78
N ARG A 14 6.53 -6.43 -6.32
CA ARG A 14 5.47 -7.41 -6.61
C ARG A 14 5.87 -8.41 -7.70
N LEU A 15 6.84 -8.08 -8.55
CA LEU A 15 7.31 -8.97 -9.62
C LEU A 15 8.34 -10.00 -9.12
N ILE A 16 8.90 -9.78 -7.93
CA ILE A 16 9.86 -10.71 -7.30
C ILE A 16 9.05 -11.82 -6.62
N PRO A 17 9.46 -13.09 -6.63
CA PRO A 17 8.79 -14.14 -5.87
C PRO A 17 8.68 -13.78 -4.38
N HIS A 18 7.46 -13.81 -3.84
CA HIS A 18 7.14 -13.45 -2.46
C HIS A 18 5.93 -14.24 -1.99
N ASP A 19 5.73 -14.30 -0.67
CA ASP A 19 4.55 -14.93 -0.10
C ASP A 19 3.27 -14.18 -0.49
N PRO A 20 2.14 -14.87 -0.67
CA PRO A 20 0.86 -14.23 -0.98
C PRO A 20 0.54 -13.10 -0.01
N ASN A 21 0.11 -11.95 -0.55
CA ASN A 21 -0.22 -10.72 0.18
C ASN A 21 0.94 -10.03 0.94
N PHE A 22 2.15 -10.57 0.91
CA PHE A 22 3.33 -9.89 1.44
C PHE A 22 3.93 -8.96 0.37
N THR A 23 3.28 -7.81 0.11
CA THR A 23 3.68 -6.89 -0.97
C THR A 23 3.80 -5.45 -0.50
N ALA A 24 4.56 -4.63 -1.22
CA ALA A 24 4.71 -3.21 -0.89
C ALA A 24 3.60 -2.31 -1.44
N VAL A 25 2.56 -2.85 -2.10
CA VAL A 25 1.55 -2.05 -2.81
C VAL A 25 0.68 -1.23 -1.83
N SER A 26 0.34 -1.77 -0.66
CA SER A 26 -0.38 -0.99 0.36
C SER A 26 0.47 0.17 0.88
N ALA A 27 1.77 -0.05 1.05
CA ALA A 27 2.71 1.00 1.44
C ALA A 27 2.80 2.09 0.36
N VAL A 28 2.79 1.72 -0.92
CA VAL A 28 2.70 2.66 -2.05
C VAL A 28 1.40 3.47 -1.99
N ALA A 29 0.25 2.81 -1.76
CA ALA A 29 -1.04 3.47 -1.67
C ALA A 29 -1.11 4.48 -0.51
N ILE A 30 -0.67 4.07 0.69
CA ILE A 30 -0.64 4.92 1.89
C ILE A 30 0.36 6.07 1.71
N TYR A 31 1.60 5.77 1.30
CA TYR A 31 2.65 6.78 1.14
C TYR A 31 2.30 7.78 0.03
N GLY A 32 1.79 7.31 -1.11
CA GLY A 32 1.29 8.15 -2.19
C GLY A 32 0.19 9.10 -1.71
N ALA A 33 -0.82 8.59 -0.99
CA ALA A 33 -1.88 9.41 -0.42
C ALA A 33 -1.38 10.46 0.59
N VAL A 34 -0.37 10.11 1.39
CA VAL A 34 0.22 11.03 2.38
C VAL A 34 1.07 12.12 1.73
N LYS A 35 1.87 11.79 0.71
CA LYS A 35 2.91 12.69 0.18
C LYS A 35 2.51 13.45 -1.07
N ILE A 36 1.69 12.87 -1.94
CA ILE A 36 1.34 13.47 -3.22
C ILE A 36 0.22 14.50 -3.03
N LYS A 37 0.45 15.72 -3.52
CA LYS A 37 -0.51 16.82 -3.35
C LYS A 37 -1.79 16.60 -4.12
N ASP A 38 -1.69 16.13 -5.36
CA ASP A 38 -2.84 15.81 -6.20
C ASP A 38 -3.49 14.50 -5.74
N LYS A 39 -4.72 14.61 -5.23
CA LYS A 39 -5.50 13.46 -4.75
C LYS A 39 -5.83 12.47 -5.86
N ARG A 40 -6.05 12.93 -7.10
CA ARG A 40 -6.35 12.06 -8.24
C ARG A 40 -5.13 11.20 -8.54
N LEU A 41 -3.95 11.82 -8.61
CA LEU A 41 -2.71 11.10 -8.84
C LEU A 41 -2.41 10.10 -7.71
N ALA A 42 -2.61 10.49 -6.46
CA ALA A 42 -2.45 9.61 -5.30
C ALA A 42 -3.36 8.36 -5.33
N LEU A 43 -4.58 8.49 -5.87
CA LEU A 43 -5.50 7.36 -6.07
C LEU A 43 -5.09 6.50 -7.28
N LEU A 44 -4.63 7.13 -8.37
CA LEU A 44 -4.27 6.43 -9.60
C LEU A 44 -2.98 5.63 -9.48
N ILE A 45 -2.01 6.07 -8.67
CA ILE A 45 -0.71 5.40 -8.55
C ILE A 45 -0.80 3.93 -8.14
N PRO A 46 -1.47 3.55 -7.03
CA PRO A 46 -1.56 2.13 -6.67
C PRO A 46 -2.36 1.33 -7.70
N LEU A 47 -3.36 1.93 -8.35
CA LEU A 47 -4.11 1.28 -9.43
C LEU A 47 -3.25 1.03 -10.67
N ALA A 48 -2.44 2.01 -11.07
CA ALA A 48 -1.49 1.87 -12.17
C ALA A 48 -0.42 0.83 -11.83
N ALA A 49 0.11 0.83 -10.60
CA ALA A 49 1.05 -0.18 -10.13
C ALA A 49 0.46 -1.59 -10.24
N MET A 50 -0.77 -1.79 -9.75
CA MET A 50 -1.48 -3.06 -9.85
C MET A 50 -1.70 -3.47 -11.31
N PHE A 51 -2.27 -2.59 -12.13
CA PHE A 51 -2.57 -2.89 -13.53
C PHE A 51 -1.30 -3.24 -14.33
N LEU A 52 -0.25 -2.44 -14.21
CA LEU A 52 1.01 -2.70 -14.93
C LEU A 52 1.67 -4.01 -14.49
N THR A 53 1.59 -4.36 -13.21
CA THR A 53 2.15 -5.63 -12.73
C THR A 53 1.24 -6.83 -13.06
N ASP A 54 -0.08 -6.66 -13.10
CA ASP A 54 -1.03 -7.69 -13.56
C ASP A 54 -0.88 -7.96 -15.07
N LEU A 55 -0.44 -7.00 -15.89
CA LEU A 55 -0.08 -7.27 -17.29
C LEU A 55 1.09 -8.26 -17.42
N ALA A 56 1.98 -8.32 -16.42
CA ALA A 56 3.10 -9.27 -16.39
C ALA A 56 2.73 -10.60 -15.71
N ILE A 57 1.92 -10.56 -14.65
CA ILE A 57 1.54 -11.74 -13.86
C ILE A 57 0.35 -12.50 -14.48
N GLY A 58 -0.58 -11.78 -15.10
CA GLY A 58 -1.81 -12.29 -15.70
C GLY A 58 -3.06 -11.54 -15.22
N LEU A 59 -3.92 -11.14 -16.16
CA LEU A 59 -5.21 -10.51 -15.87
C LEU A 59 -6.27 -11.56 -15.48
N HIS A 60 -7.09 -11.26 -14.48
CA HIS A 60 -8.15 -12.17 -14.02
C HIS A 60 -9.36 -11.42 -13.45
N GLY A 61 -10.55 -12.04 -13.48
CA GLY A 61 -11.81 -11.38 -13.10
C GLY A 61 -11.87 -10.86 -11.66
N GLY A 62 -11.16 -11.50 -10.72
CA GLY A 62 -11.09 -11.07 -9.32
C GLY A 62 -10.28 -9.78 -9.06
N MET A 63 -9.56 -9.25 -10.06
CA MET A 63 -8.68 -8.08 -9.88
C MET A 63 -9.44 -6.83 -9.44
N TRP A 64 -10.70 -6.68 -9.87
CA TRP A 64 -11.51 -5.50 -9.55
C TRP A 64 -11.76 -5.33 -8.05
N TYR A 65 -11.88 -6.43 -7.30
CA TYR A 65 -12.02 -6.38 -5.84
C TYR A 65 -10.75 -5.86 -5.17
N VAL A 66 -9.58 -6.27 -5.69
CA VAL A 66 -8.27 -5.79 -5.23
C VAL A 66 -8.10 -4.30 -5.53
N TYR A 67 -8.50 -3.85 -6.72
CA TYR A 67 -8.37 -2.44 -7.11
C TYR A 67 -9.28 -1.56 -6.26
N THR A 68 -10.51 -2.03 -6.00
CA THR A 68 -11.45 -1.36 -5.10
C THR A 68 -10.90 -1.28 -3.68
N ALA A 69 -10.28 -2.35 -3.18
CA ALA A 69 -9.63 -2.34 -1.87
C ALA A 69 -8.51 -1.29 -1.80
N PHE A 70 -7.69 -1.15 -2.84
CA PHE A 70 -6.62 -0.14 -2.87
C PHE A 70 -7.14 1.30 -2.90
N LEU A 71 -8.31 1.57 -3.48
CA LEU A 71 -8.97 2.88 -3.35
C LEU A 71 -9.30 3.20 -1.89
N VAL A 72 -9.79 2.22 -1.13
CA VAL A 72 -10.07 2.36 0.31
C VAL A 72 -8.77 2.53 1.10
N VAL A 73 -7.72 1.77 0.78
CA VAL A 73 -6.39 1.93 1.39
C VAL A 73 -5.85 3.35 1.18
N SER A 74 -5.94 3.89 -0.04
CA SER A 74 -5.55 5.28 -0.31
C SER A 74 -6.41 6.30 0.44
N ALA A 75 -7.72 6.05 0.58
CA ALA A 75 -8.60 6.90 1.40
C ALA A 75 -8.17 6.92 2.87
N ILE A 76 -7.77 5.78 3.43
CA ILE A 76 -7.18 5.69 4.77
C ILE A 76 -5.86 6.47 4.82
N GLY A 77 -5.03 6.41 3.76
CA GLY A 77 -3.83 7.23 3.64
C GLY A 77 -4.11 8.74 3.69
N PHE A 78 -5.19 9.22 3.06
CA PHE A 78 -5.61 10.63 3.20
C PHE A 78 -6.06 10.97 4.62
N TRP A 79 -6.72 10.04 5.31
CA TRP A 79 -7.04 10.21 6.73
C TRP A 79 -5.76 10.29 7.56
N ILE A 80 -4.75 9.44 7.33
CA ILE A 80 -3.44 9.51 8.00
C ILE A 80 -2.80 10.89 7.79
N ARG A 81 -2.80 11.38 6.54
CA ARG A 81 -2.21 12.68 6.15
C ARG A 81 -2.73 13.85 6.99
N SER A 82 -4.00 13.84 7.37
CA SER A 82 -4.63 14.95 8.10
C SER A 82 -3.96 15.25 9.45
N ARG A 83 -3.38 14.25 10.13
CA ARG A 83 -2.50 14.42 11.30
C ARG A 83 -1.45 13.32 11.32
N LEU A 84 -0.47 13.41 10.42
CA LEU A 84 0.59 12.41 10.30
C LEU A 84 1.39 12.29 11.60
N GLY A 85 1.47 11.08 12.14
CA GLY A 85 2.25 10.74 13.33
C GLY A 85 2.36 9.23 13.48
N PHE A 86 3.31 8.75 14.29
CA PHE A 86 3.64 7.33 14.39
C PHE A 86 2.42 6.46 14.73
N GLY A 87 1.67 6.80 15.79
CA GLY A 87 0.48 6.04 16.18
C GLY A 87 -0.61 6.03 15.11
N ARG A 88 -0.82 7.15 14.42
CA ARG A 88 -1.81 7.22 13.33
C ARG A 88 -1.37 6.43 12.10
N LEU A 89 -0.07 6.39 11.81
CA LEU A 89 0.48 5.58 10.73
C LEU A 89 0.30 4.09 11.01
N VAL A 90 0.61 3.63 12.23
CA VAL A 90 0.41 2.22 12.63
C VAL A 90 -1.07 1.85 12.58
N LEU A 91 -1.94 2.63 13.22
CA LEU A 91 -3.38 2.36 13.22
C LEU A 91 -3.99 2.41 11.81
N GLY A 92 -3.58 3.38 10.98
CA GLY A 92 -4.03 3.48 9.60
C GLY A 92 -3.54 2.31 8.74
N THR A 93 -2.33 1.83 8.97
CA THR A 93 -1.79 0.65 8.26
C THR A 93 -2.57 -0.62 8.63
N LEU A 94 -2.85 -0.83 9.93
CA LEU A 94 -3.70 -1.95 10.37
C LEU A 94 -5.13 -1.86 9.83
N ALA A 95 -5.70 -0.66 9.81
CA ALA A 95 -7.01 -0.42 9.22
C ALA A 95 -7.02 -0.68 7.70
N ALA A 96 -5.93 -0.36 7.00
CA ALA A 96 -5.75 -0.66 5.60
C ALA A 96 -5.70 -2.17 5.35
N SER A 97 -4.90 -2.92 6.10
CA SER A 97 -4.84 -4.38 6.00
C SER A 97 -6.20 -5.02 6.27
N LEU A 98 -6.90 -4.57 7.31
CA LEU A 98 -8.24 -5.08 7.66
C LEU A 98 -9.27 -4.78 6.57
N SER A 99 -9.27 -3.55 6.06
CA SER A 99 -10.18 -3.15 4.98
C SER A 99 -9.92 -3.94 3.71
N PHE A 100 -8.65 -4.13 3.36
CA PHE A 100 -8.24 -4.95 2.22
C PHE A 100 -8.75 -6.38 2.38
N PHE A 101 -8.48 -7.00 3.53
CA PHE A 101 -8.94 -8.35 3.86
C PHE A 101 -10.46 -8.50 3.73
N VAL A 102 -11.24 -7.56 4.27
CA VAL A 102 -12.71 -7.60 4.17
C VAL A 102 -13.16 -7.48 2.72
N ILE A 103 -12.67 -6.47 1.99
CA ILE A 103 -13.15 -6.18 0.64
C ILE A 103 -12.79 -7.31 -0.32
N THR A 104 -11.54 -7.79 -0.31
CA THR A 104 -11.10 -8.79 -1.28
C THR A 104 -11.75 -10.14 -1.06
N ASN A 105 -11.91 -10.58 0.20
CA ASN A 105 -12.50 -11.88 0.49
C ASN A 105 -14.03 -11.88 0.34
N PHE A 106 -14.69 -10.76 0.63
CA PHE A 106 -16.09 -10.59 0.22
C PHE A 106 -16.24 -10.68 -1.30
N GLY A 107 -15.31 -10.09 -2.05
CA GLY A 107 -15.25 -10.21 -3.50
C GLY A 107 -15.07 -11.65 -4.00
N VAL A 108 -14.16 -12.42 -3.38
CA VAL A 108 -13.96 -13.85 -3.68
C VAL A 108 -15.24 -14.66 -3.44
N TRP A 109 -15.92 -14.43 -2.32
CA TRP A 109 -17.20 -15.08 -2.01
C TRP A 109 -18.28 -14.72 -3.04
N LEU A 110 -18.41 -13.43 -3.40
CA LEU A 110 -19.32 -12.98 -4.46
C LEU A 110 -19.00 -13.61 -5.83
N GLY A 111 -17.73 -13.94 -6.08
CA GLY A 111 -17.29 -14.67 -7.26
C GLY A 111 -17.74 -16.14 -7.30
N GLY A 112 -18.39 -16.65 -6.25
CA GLY A 112 -19.02 -17.98 -6.22
C GLY A 112 -18.11 -19.13 -5.78
N TRP A 113 -16.84 -18.86 -5.44
CA TRP A 113 -15.84 -19.90 -5.11
C TRP A 113 -16.17 -20.73 -3.86
N TYR A 114 -16.95 -20.16 -2.94
CA TYR A 114 -17.33 -20.81 -1.67
C TYR A 114 -18.84 -21.07 -1.57
N GLY A 115 -19.58 -20.93 -2.68
CA GLY A 115 -21.05 -20.98 -2.69
C GLY A 115 -21.69 -19.72 -2.09
N SER A 116 -22.88 -19.37 -2.58
CA SER A 116 -23.60 -18.14 -2.19
C SER A 116 -24.39 -18.30 -0.88
N THR A 117 -23.79 -18.89 0.14
CA THR A 117 -24.39 -19.08 1.48
C THR A 117 -23.61 -18.37 2.58
N ALA A 118 -24.22 -18.20 3.75
CA ALA A 118 -23.56 -17.61 4.92
C ALA A 118 -22.41 -18.49 5.44
N GLU A 119 -22.57 -19.80 5.36
CA GLU A 119 -21.53 -20.78 5.70
C GLU A 119 -20.35 -20.67 4.73
N GLY A 120 -20.62 -20.50 3.43
CA GLY A 120 -19.61 -20.25 2.40
C GLY A 120 -18.83 -18.96 2.66
N LEU A 121 -19.53 -17.91 3.08
CA LEU A 121 -18.90 -16.64 3.48
C LEU A 121 -17.93 -16.84 4.65
N ALA A 122 -18.38 -17.52 5.72
CA ALA A 122 -17.54 -17.82 6.87
C ALA A 122 -16.31 -18.65 6.47
N ALA A 123 -16.50 -19.70 5.66
CA ALA A 123 -15.42 -20.54 5.16
C ALA A 123 -14.40 -19.74 4.33
N CYS A 124 -14.85 -18.83 3.47
CA CYS A 124 -13.98 -17.95 2.68
C CYS A 124 -13.08 -17.09 3.57
N TYR A 125 -13.65 -16.48 4.61
CA TYR A 125 -12.90 -15.63 5.54
C TYR A 125 -11.93 -16.43 6.42
N ILE A 126 -12.33 -17.63 6.88
CA ILE A 126 -11.46 -18.52 7.66
C ILE A 126 -10.25 -18.95 6.81
N ALA A 127 -10.49 -19.36 5.55
CA ALA A 127 -9.43 -19.74 4.62
C ALA A 127 -8.46 -18.58 4.32
N ALA A 128 -8.95 -17.34 4.42
CA ALA A 128 -8.17 -16.14 4.15
C ALA A 128 -7.26 -15.70 5.31
N ILE A 129 -7.41 -16.24 6.53
CA ILE A 129 -6.64 -15.82 7.72
C ILE A 129 -5.11 -15.89 7.53
N PRO A 130 -4.52 -16.94 6.92
CA PRO A 130 -3.08 -16.98 6.67
C PRO A 130 -2.60 -15.83 5.78
N PHE A 131 -3.37 -15.50 4.74
CA PHE A 131 -3.09 -14.38 3.84
C PHE A 131 -3.21 -13.03 4.55
N PHE A 132 -4.14 -12.90 5.50
CA PHE A 132 -4.26 -11.71 6.33
C PHE A 132 -3.04 -11.49 7.23
N ARG A 133 -2.48 -12.57 7.79
CA ARG A 133 -1.25 -12.48 8.59
C ARG A 133 -0.10 -11.94 7.75
N ASN A 134 0.08 -12.46 6.54
CA ASN A 134 1.09 -11.97 5.60
C ASN A 134 0.85 -10.51 5.21
N GLN A 135 -0.41 -10.14 4.95
CA GLN A 135 -0.81 -8.77 4.64
C GLN A 135 -0.42 -7.79 5.76
N VAL A 136 -0.80 -8.08 7.01
CA VAL A 136 -0.48 -7.21 8.15
C VAL A 136 1.02 -7.05 8.34
N SER A 137 1.77 -8.16 8.29
CA SER A 137 3.22 -8.13 8.43
C SER A 137 3.90 -7.36 7.29
N GLY A 138 3.47 -7.59 6.04
CA GLY A 138 3.98 -6.90 4.86
C GLY A 138 3.67 -5.41 4.90
N ASP A 139 2.42 -5.04 5.20
CA ASP A 139 1.98 -3.65 5.24
C ASP A 139 2.76 -2.85 6.29
N LEU A 140 2.93 -3.40 7.50
CA LEU A 140 3.73 -2.76 8.55
C LEU A 140 5.20 -2.65 8.14
N PHE A 141 5.78 -3.72 7.57
CA PHE A 141 7.17 -3.74 7.15
C PHE A 141 7.46 -2.71 6.05
N PHE A 142 6.73 -2.77 4.93
CA PHE A 142 6.96 -1.90 3.78
C PHE A 142 6.55 -0.45 4.06
N THR A 143 5.51 -0.21 4.86
CA THR A 143 5.16 1.17 5.27
C THR A 143 6.25 1.76 6.16
N THR A 144 6.79 0.99 7.10
CA THR A 144 7.93 1.43 7.92
C THR A 144 9.15 1.71 7.05
N LEU A 145 9.45 0.81 6.11
CA LEU A 145 10.60 0.93 5.21
C LEU A 145 10.50 2.19 4.33
N ILE A 146 9.36 2.42 3.67
CA ILE A 146 9.21 3.53 2.72
C ILE A 146 9.20 4.90 3.42
N PHE A 147 8.50 5.02 4.56
CA PHE A 147 8.47 6.25 5.34
C PHE A 147 9.82 6.51 6.04
N GLY A 148 10.48 5.46 6.51
CA GLY A 148 11.82 5.53 7.09
C GLY A 148 12.87 5.99 6.07
N ALA A 149 12.85 5.41 4.87
CA ALA A 149 13.72 5.81 3.77
C ALA A 149 13.50 7.27 3.38
N ASP A 150 12.24 7.69 3.21
CA ASP A 150 11.87 9.07 2.92
C ASP A 150 12.39 10.07 3.97
N PHE A 151 12.26 9.72 5.26
CA PHE A 151 12.77 10.54 6.36
C PHE A 151 14.30 10.68 6.31
N LEU A 152 15.02 9.59 6.11
CA LEU A 152 16.49 9.60 6.03
C LEU A 152 16.99 10.39 4.82
N ILE A 153 16.40 10.18 3.64
CA ILE A 153 16.74 10.90 2.40
C ILE A 153 16.51 12.40 2.59
N SER A 154 15.35 12.77 3.14
CA SER A 154 15.02 14.18 3.41
C SER A 154 16.03 14.83 4.36
N ARG A 155 16.44 14.10 5.41
CA ARG A 155 17.45 14.58 6.37
C ARG A 155 18.83 14.77 5.74
N LEU A 156 19.24 13.86 4.85
CA LEU A 156 20.51 13.95 4.14
C LEU A 156 20.53 15.14 3.17
N ILE A 157 19.47 15.30 2.38
CA ILE A 157 19.34 16.43 1.43
C ILE A 157 19.40 17.76 2.19
N ASN A 158 18.70 17.88 3.32
CA ASN A 158 18.72 19.09 4.13
C ASN A 158 20.12 19.38 4.71
N ARG A 159 20.83 18.35 5.19
CA ARG A 159 22.22 18.51 5.69
C ARG A 159 23.18 18.99 4.62
N ILE A 160 23.07 18.49 3.38
CA ILE A 160 23.92 18.91 2.26
C ILE A 160 23.66 20.38 1.93
N LYS A 161 22.39 20.76 1.76
CA LYS A 161 22.01 22.16 1.52
C LYS A 161 22.51 23.12 2.60
N SER A 162 22.41 22.74 3.88
CA SER A 162 22.93 23.56 4.98
C SER A 162 24.45 23.73 4.93
N ARG A 163 25.20 22.73 4.47
CA ARG A 163 26.67 22.83 4.32
C ARG A 163 27.07 23.73 3.16
N ASP A 164 26.36 23.67 2.04
CA ASP A 164 26.68 24.49 0.86
C ASP A 164 26.40 25.98 1.11
N ILE A 165 25.35 26.32 1.86
CA ILE A 165 25.07 27.71 2.28
C ILE A 165 26.20 28.28 3.12
N VAL A 166 26.73 27.50 4.08
CA VAL A 166 27.84 27.94 4.94
C VAL A 166 29.13 28.15 4.15
N LYS A 167 29.38 27.36 3.09
CA LYS A 167 30.56 27.53 2.21
C LYS A 167 30.47 28.74 1.27
N VAL A 168 29.27 29.18 0.88
CA VAL A 168 29.08 30.37 0.03
C VAL A 168 29.21 31.67 0.82
N GLN A 169 29.05 31.62 2.14
CA GLN A 169 29.13 32.77 3.04
C GLN A 169 30.50 32.96 3.71
N ALA A 170 31.47 32.07 3.46
CA ALA A 170 32.83 32.10 3.98
C ALA A 170 33.82 32.44 2.86
#